data_AF-A0A849WFE1-F1
#
_entry.id   AF-A0A849WFE1-F1
#
_cell.length_a   1.000
_cell.length_b   1.000
_cell.length_c   1.000
_cell.angle_alpha   90.00
_cell.angle_beta   90.00
_cell.angle_gamma   90.00
#
_symmetry.space_group_name_H-M   'P 1'
#
loop_
_entity.id
_entity.type
_entity.pdbx_description
1 polymer ?
#
loop_
_entity_poly.entity_id
_entity_poly.type
_entity_poly.pdbx_seq_one_letter_code
_entity_poly.pdbx_strand_id
1 'polypeptide(L)'
;MYHEILSKKFEEMGVRLKFSSYFRFSRIWDTNFSINIQRDKKGEFFEMWQREGHEMEISVLDHRPDLKHLLLMVKQKENESIVHNKFLCGHDERFWFVAGVHPKSSTVRDAQELLKPFLVRKAQWNARIKRKNQYKRRNKAFIRQGEWFFIPEPELKADDKYILKHEPIRRGGSKPHRLEYAYRTGGTTVYVCRRFPNGLVESEYKKYITEYPSDKQNWQTMVREPRVYGKGRVTHKDHKTVILHGWHRVIMNDEVSSNKVAFLD
;
A
#
# COMPACT_ATOMS: atom_id res chain seq x y z
N MET A 1 -22.08 -19.75 -13.90
CA MET A 1 -21.51 -19.16 -15.13
C MET A 1 -20.53 -18.01 -14.87
N TYR A 2 -20.94 -16.84 -14.35
CA TYR A 2 -20.01 -15.68 -14.19
C TYR A 2 -18.88 -15.93 -13.18
N HIS A 3 -19.20 -16.54 -12.03
CA HIS A 3 -18.19 -16.90 -11.01
C HIS A 3 -17.19 -17.96 -11.50
N GLU A 4 -17.60 -18.86 -12.41
CA GLU A 4 -16.72 -19.89 -12.96
C GLU A 4 -15.70 -19.29 -13.92
N ILE A 5 -16.12 -18.36 -14.79
CA ILE A 5 -15.22 -17.64 -15.69
C ILE A 5 -14.19 -16.84 -14.87
N LEU A 6 -14.64 -16.13 -13.84
CA LEU A 6 -13.73 -15.37 -12.98
C LEU A 6 -12.76 -16.28 -12.24
N SER A 7 -13.25 -17.38 -11.66
CA SER A 7 -12.40 -18.36 -10.95
C SER A 7 -11.34 -18.97 -11.87
N LYS A 8 -11.72 -19.31 -13.11
CA LYS A 8 -10.77 -19.80 -14.12
C LYS A 8 -9.64 -18.80 -14.42
N LYS A 9 -9.92 -17.49 -14.42
CA LYS A 9 -8.87 -16.47 -14.61
C LYS A 9 -7.88 -16.45 -13.45
N PHE A 10 -8.33 -16.60 -12.21
CA PHE A 10 -7.41 -16.73 -11.08
C PHE A 10 -6.61 -18.04 -11.15
N GLU A 11 -7.25 -19.15 -11.53
CA GLU A 11 -6.58 -20.45 -11.69
C GLU A 11 -5.51 -20.42 -12.79
N GLU A 12 -5.75 -19.71 -13.90
CA GLU A 12 -4.78 -19.50 -14.97
C GLU A 12 -3.53 -18.73 -14.47
N MET A 13 -3.64 -17.88 -13.44
CA MET A 13 -2.48 -17.27 -12.76
C MET A 13 -1.81 -18.21 -11.74
N GLY A 14 -2.46 -19.33 -11.40
CA GLY A 14 -2.00 -20.30 -10.42
C GLY A 14 -2.51 -20.06 -8.99
N VAL A 15 -3.67 -19.42 -8.82
CA VAL A 15 -4.28 -19.17 -7.50
C VAL A 15 -5.79 -19.43 -7.52
N ARG A 16 -6.34 -19.79 -6.36
CA ARG A 16 -7.79 -20.01 -6.23
C ARG A 16 -8.50 -18.71 -5.92
N LEU A 17 -9.73 -18.58 -6.41
CA LEU A 17 -10.70 -17.58 -5.99
C LEU A 17 -11.85 -18.30 -5.26
N LYS A 18 -12.31 -17.74 -4.15
CA LYS A 18 -13.51 -18.21 -3.44
C LYS A 18 -14.46 -17.05 -3.20
N PHE A 19 -15.75 -17.33 -3.33
CA PHE A 19 -16.81 -16.41 -2.95
C PHE A 19 -17.32 -16.81 -1.57
N SER A 20 -17.41 -15.85 -0.65
CA SER A 20 -17.99 -16.06 0.68
C SER A 20 -19.35 -15.39 0.76
N SER A 21 -20.33 -16.10 1.33
CA SER A 21 -21.62 -15.53 1.75
C SER A 21 -21.59 -14.97 3.17
N TYR A 22 -20.60 -15.34 3.98
CA TYR A 22 -20.45 -14.89 5.36
C TYR A 22 -19.35 -13.84 5.47
N PHE A 23 -19.73 -12.63 5.92
CA PHE A 23 -18.74 -11.62 6.31
C PHE A 23 -18.21 -11.95 7.70
N ARG A 24 -16.92 -12.31 7.81
CA ARG A 24 -16.29 -12.56 9.12
C ARG A 24 -16.07 -11.29 9.94
N PHE A 25 -16.37 -10.10 9.42
CA PHE A 25 -16.19 -8.84 10.11
C PHE A 25 -17.50 -8.28 10.64
N SER A 26 -17.63 -8.33 11.97
CA SER A 26 -18.65 -7.63 12.74
C SER A 26 -18.50 -6.10 12.59
N ARG A 27 -19.55 -5.44 12.09
CA ARG A 27 -20.02 -4.07 12.41
C ARG A 27 -19.15 -2.82 12.13
N ILE A 28 -17.92 -2.90 11.63
CA ILE A 28 -17.03 -1.70 11.53
C ILE A 28 -16.86 -1.15 10.09
N TRP A 29 -17.17 -1.92 9.05
CA TRP A 29 -16.94 -1.51 7.66
C TRP A 29 -18.26 -1.35 6.89
N ASP A 30 -18.62 -0.11 6.55
CA ASP A 30 -19.74 0.19 5.64
C ASP A 30 -19.33 -0.06 4.18
N THR A 31 -19.08 -1.34 3.85
CA THR A 31 -18.65 -1.75 2.51
C THR A 31 -19.59 -2.81 1.96
N ASN A 32 -20.00 -2.67 0.70
CA ASN A 32 -20.90 -3.63 0.04
C ASN A 32 -20.18 -4.83 -0.59
N PHE A 33 -18.85 -4.78 -0.67
CA PHE A 33 -18.03 -5.90 -1.07
C PHE A 33 -16.62 -5.76 -0.48
N SER A 34 -15.88 -6.87 -0.47
CA SER A 34 -14.44 -6.86 -0.19
C SER A 34 -13.73 -7.90 -1.05
N ILE A 35 -12.46 -7.62 -1.36
CA ILE A 35 -11.53 -8.59 -1.91
C ILE A 35 -10.32 -8.67 -1.01
N ASN A 36 -9.92 -9.88 -0.65
CA ASN A 36 -8.84 -10.13 0.30
C ASN A 36 -8.10 -11.42 -0.05
N ILE A 37 -7.02 -11.70 0.66
CA ILE A 37 -6.26 -12.94 0.59
C ILE A 37 -6.40 -13.68 1.91
N GLN A 38 -6.78 -14.94 1.80
CA GLN A 38 -6.95 -15.86 2.90
C GLN A 38 -6.00 -17.03 2.71
N ARG A 39 -5.83 -17.83 3.77
CA ARG A 39 -5.01 -19.04 3.73
C ARG A 39 -5.79 -20.23 4.28
N ASP A 40 -5.70 -21.36 3.59
CA ASP A 40 -6.15 -22.66 4.09
C ASP A 40 -5.04 -23.71 3.97
N LYS A 41 -5.36 -24.98 4.24
CA LYS A 41 -4.41 -26.10 4.13
C LYS A 41 -3.84 -26.28 2.71
N LYS A 42 -4.49 -25.74 1.68
CA LYS A 42 -4.07 -25.79 0.28
C LYS A 42 -3.32 -24.52 -0.17
N GLY A 43 -2.99 -23.62 0.76
CA GLY A 43 -2.24 -22.39 0.50
C GLY A 43 -3.11 -21.14 0.46
N GLU A 44 -2.55 -20.06 -0.08
CA GLU A 44 -3.23 -18.77 -0.23
C GLU A 44 -4.33 -18.84 -1.30
N PHE A 45 -5.38 -18.06 -1.13
CA PHE A 45 -6.46 -17.88 -2.09
C PHE A 45 -7.06 -16.49 -1.98
N PHE A 46 -7.58 -15.96 -3.08
CA PHE A 46 -8.37 -14.74 -3.07
C PHE A 46 -9.76 -15.07 -2.55
N GLU A 47 -10.26 -14.28 -1.60
CA GLU A 47 -11.62 -14.31 -1.11
C GLU A 47 -12.33 -13.05 -1.58
N MET A 48 -13.48 -13.21 -2.23
CA MET A 48 -14.40 -12.14 -2.52
C MET A 48 -15.66 -12.32 -1.69
N TRP A 49 -16.04 -11.27 -0.98
CA TRP A 49 -17.30 -11.21 -0.24
C TRP A 49 -18.17 -10.10 -0.80
N GLN A 50 -19.48 -10.33 -0.81
CA GLN A 50 -20.50 -9.39 -1.26
C GLN A 50 -21.60 -9.32 -0.21
N ARG A 51 -22.10 -8.11 0.04
CA ARG A 51 -23.28 -7.91 0.86
C ARG A 51 -24.53 -8.34 0.09
N GLU A 52 -25.37 -9.13 0.73
CA GLU A 52 -26.66 -9.53 0.18
C GLU A 52 -27.52 -8.30 -0.14
N GLY A 53 -28.25 -8.34 -1.26
CA GLY A 53 -29.12 -7.24 -1.70
C GLY A 53 -28.41 -6.09 -2.44
N HIS A 54 -27.07 -6.13 -2.59
CA HIS A 54 -26.33 -5.12 -3.35
C HIS A 54 -25.82 -5.71 -4.67
N GLU A 55 -26.29 -5.21 -5.81
CA GLU A 55 -25.79 -5.64 -7.11
C GLU A 55 -24.40 -5.06 -7.42
N MET A 56 -23.49 -5.93 -7.88
CA MET A 56 -22.21 -5.52 -8.44
C MET A 56 -21.86 -6.34 -9.68
N GLU A 57 -21.15 -5.72 -10.61
CA GLU A 57 -20.63 -6.33 -11.83
C GLU A 57 -19.10 -6.41 -11.74
N ILE A 58 -18.52 -7.61 -11.90
CA ILE A 58 -17.08 -7.88 -11.68
C ILE A 58 -16.40 -8.37 -12.97
N SER A 59 -15.68 -7.49 -13.65
CA SER A 59 -14.97 -7.84 -14.88
C SER A 59 -13.44 -7.88 -14.69
N VAL A 60 -12.78 -8.76 -15.45
CA VAL A 60 -11.31 -8.74 -15.60
C VAL A 60 -10.97 -7.89 -16.82
N LEU A 61 -10.28 -6.76 -16.60
CA LEU A 61 -9.90 -5.83 -17.65
C LEU A 61 -8.65 -6.26 -18.41
N ASP A 62 -7.69 -6.84 -17.71
CA ASP A 62 -6.45 -7.36 -18.28
C ASP A 62 -5.97 -8.55 -17.46
N HIS A 63 -5.46 -9.58 -18.14
CA HIS A 63 -5.12 -10.86 -17.56
C HIS A 63 -3.75 -11.32 -18.05
N ARG A 64 -2.80 -11.45 -17.12
CA ARG A 64 -1.38 -11.71 -17.38
C ARG A 64 -0.88 -12.91 -16.58
N PRO A 65 -1.24 -14.16 -16.95
CA PRO A 65 -0.75 -15.38 -16.32
C PRO A 65 0.78 -15.46 -16.24
N ASP A 66 1.45 -15.01 -17.30
CA ASP A 66 2.92 -14.97 -17.40
C ASP A 66 3.56 -14.12 -16.29
N LEU A 67 2.85 -13.08 -15.86
CA LEU A 67 3.25 -12.23 -14.75
C LEU A 67 2.62 -12.65 -13.43
N LYS A 68 1.64 -13.57 -13.44
CA LYS A 68 0.73 -13.86 -12.32
C LYS A 68 0.01 -12.61 -11.81
N HIS A 69 -0.53 -11.82 -12.73
CA HIS A 69 -1.28 -10.60 -12.40
C HIS A 69 -2.57 -10.50 -13.21
N LEU A 70 -3.59 -9.89 -12.62
CA LEU A 70 -4.79 -9.45 -13.33
C LEU A 70 -5.28 -8.12 -12.78
N LEU A 71 -5.96 -7.36 -13.63
CA LEU A 71 -6.65 -6.15 -13.26
C LEU A 71 -8.15 -6.43 -13.20
N LEU A 72 -8.71 -6.32 -11.99
CA LEU A 72 -10.13 -6.51 -11.71
C LEU A 72 -10.84 -5.16 -11.69
N MET A 73 -12.06 -5.08 -12.22
CA MET A 73 -12.96 -3.96 -12.07
C MET A 73 -14.25 -4.43 -11.40
N VAL A 74 -14.65 -3.74 -10.34
CA VAL A 74 -15.93 -3.90 -9.66
C VAL A 74 -16.74 -2.63 -9.89
N LYS A 75 -17.87 -2.78 -10.57
CA LYS A 75 -18.83 -1.73 -10.86
C LYS A 75 -20.03 -1.88 -9.93
N GLN A 76 -20.39 -0.81 -9.25
CA GLN A 76 -21.47 -0.81 -8.25
C GLN A 76 -22.32 0.46 -8.42
N LYS A 77 -23.61 0.37 -8.10
CA LYS A 77 -24.47 1.55 -7.94
C LYS A 77 -24.33 2.09 -6.51
N GLU A 78 -24.01 3.37 -6.37
CA GLU A 78 -23.93 4.11 -5.11
C GLU A 78 -24.68 5.45 -5.31
N ASN A 79 -25.74 5.71 -4.53
CA ASN A 79 -26.52 6.96 -4.56
C ASN A 79 -26.77 7.50 -5.99
N GLU A 80 -27.42 6.68 -6.82
CA GLU A 80 -27.77 6.96 -8.23
C GLU A 80 -26.57 7.03 -9.22
N SER A 81 -25.33 7.04 -8.74
CA SER A 81 -24.12 7.03 -9.55
C SER A 81 -23.52 5.63 -9.68
N ILE A 82 -22.82 5.37 -10.78
CA ILE A 82 -22.03 4.16 -10.97
C ILE A 82 -20.60 4.42 -10.55
N VAL A 83 -20.11 3.66 -9.58
CA VAL A 83 -18.73 3.74 -9.08
C VAL A 83 -17.94 2.55 -9.59
N HIS A 84 -16.77 2.83 -10.18
CA HIS A 84 -15.84 1.83 -10.68
C HIS A 84 -14.63 1.75 -9.75
N ASN A 85 -14.51 0.64 -9.03
CA ASN A 85 -13.34 0.32 -8.23
C ASN A 85 -12.46 -0.64 -9.03
N LYS A 86 -11.15 -0.38 -9.06
CA LYS A 86 -10.19 -1.23 -9.77
C LYS A 86 -9.16 -1.78 -8.81
N PHE A 87 -8.83 -3.06 -8.98
CA PHE A 87 -7.91 -3.77 -8.11
C PHE A 87 -6.87 -4.51 -8.93
N LEU A 88 -5.59 -4.26 -8.64
CA LEU A 88 -4.51 -5.09 -9.14
C LEU A 88 -4.37 -6.30 -8.21
N CYS A 89 -4.70 -7.48 -8.72
CA CYS A 89 -4.46 -8.74 -8.04
C CYS A 89 -3.20 -9.36 -8.63
N GLY A 90 -2.25 -9.80 -7.81
CA GLY A 90 -1.04 -10.40 -8.33
C GLY A 90 -0.22 -11.16 -7.32
N HIS A 91 0.83 -11.79 -7.79
CA HIS A 91 1.82 -12.45 -6.95
C HIS A 91 3.13 -11.66 -6.96
N ASP A 92 3.63 -11.32 -5.78
CA ASP A 92 4.91 -10.62 -5.62
C ASP A 92 5.81 -11.32 -4.60
N GLU A 93 7.06 -11.59 -5.01
CA GLU A 93 8.03 -12.46 -4.33
C GLU A 93 7.46 -13.83 -3.93
N ARG A 94 6.79 -13.89 -2.77
CA ARG A 94 6.37 -15.10 -2.07
C ARG A 94 4.88 -15.08 -1.73
N PHE A 95 4.19 -13.96 -1.96
CA PHE A 95 2.85 -13.73 -1.45
C PHE A 95 1.97 -13.18 -2.57
N TRP A 96 0.71 -13.60 -2.55
CA TRP A 96 -0.31 -12.90 -3.31
C TRP A 96 -0.56 -11.52 -2.69
N PHE A 97 -1.03 -10.57 -3.49
CA PHE A 97 -1.46 -9.26 -3.03
C PHE A 97 -2.70 -8.79 -3.81
N VAL A 98 -3.46 -7.90 -3.19
CA VAL A 98 -4.49 -7.09 -3.83
C VAL A 98 -4.22 -5.63 -3.49
N ALA A 99 -4.27 -4.76 -4.50
CA ALA A 99 -4.04 -3.32 -4.33
C ALA A 99 -5.15 -2.54 -5.04
N GLY A 100 -5.76 -1.58 -4.34
CA GLY A 100 -6.65 -0.60 -4.95
C GLY A 100 -5.87 0.31 -5.88
N VAL A 101 -6.30 0.42 -7.14
CA VAL A 101 -5.61 1.23 -8.16
C VAL A 101 -6.52 2.31 -8.74
N HIS A 102 -5.89 3.29 -9.38
CA HIS A 102 -6.58 4.44 -9.92
C HIS A 102 -7.64 4.01 -10.98
N PRO A 103 -8.85 4.60 -11.01
CA PRO A 103 -9.91 4.22 -11.94
C PRO A 103 -9.54 4.32 -13.43
N LYS A 104 -8.52 5.12 -13.76
CA LYS A 104 -7.98 5.25 -15.14
C LYS A 104 -7.17 4.03 -15.61
N SER A 105 -6.74 3.13 -14.72
CA SER A 105 -5.98 1.93 -15.12
C SER A 105 -6.82 1.03 -16.02
N SER A 106 -6.35 0.69 -17.21
CA SER A 106 -7.01 -0.26 -18.13
C SER A 106 -6.23 -1.55 -18.31
N THR A 107 -4.91 -1.53 -18.11
CA THR A 107 -4.05 -2.72 -18.15
C THR A 107 -3.33 -2.96 -16.82
N VAL A 108 -2.84 -4.19 -16.62
CA VAL A 108 -1.95 -4.55 -15.50
C VAL A 108 -0.73 -3.63 -15.45
N ARG A 109 -0.18 -3.27 -16.62
CA ARG A 109 0.98 -2.39 -16.70
C ARG A 109 0.66 -0.96 -16.30
N ASP A 110 -0.52 -0.44 -16.67
CA ASP A 110 -0.96 0.89 -16.25
C ASP A 110 -1.20 0.92 -14.75
N ALA A 111 -1.83 -0.12 -14.19
CA ALA A 111 -2.01 -0.28 -12.75
C ALA A 111 -0.67 -0.27 -12.01
N GLN A 112 0.31 -1.07 -12.47
CA GLN A 112 1.66 -1.09 -11.90
C GLN A 112 2.38 0.26 -12.01
N GLU A 113 2.18 1.02 -13.09
CA GLU A 113 2.80 2.34 -13.28
C GLU A 113 2.14 3.43 -12.44
N LEU A 114 0.82 3.37 -12.27
CA LEU A 114 0.05 4.31 -11.46
C LEU A 114 0.27 4.10 -9.97
N LEU A 115 0.62 2.88 -9.54
CA LEU A 115 1.07 2.60 -8.17
C LEU A 115 2.47 3.19 -7.86
N LYS A 116 3.22 3.64 -8.86
CA LYS A 116 4.53 4.27 -8.61
C LYS A 116 4.34 5.75 -8.28
N PRO A 117 4.84 6.19 -7.11
CA PRO A 117 4.90 7.60 -6.74
C PRO A 117 5.65 8.43 -7.76
N PHE A 118 5.29 9.71 -7.85
CA PHE A 118 5.96 10.67 -8.74
C PHE A 118 7.49 10.61 -8.62
N LEU A 119 8.02 10.56 -7.39
CA LEU A 119 9.46 10.49 -7.15
C LEU A 119 10.10 9.22 -7.72
N VAL A 120 9.41 8.08 -7.67
CA VAL A 120 9.87 6.82 -8.26
C VAL A 120 9.90 6.94 -9.77
N ARG A 121 8.83 7.46 -10.39
CA ARG A 121 8.79 7.68 -11.85
C ARG A 121 9.87 8.66 -12.31
N LYS A 122 10.08 9.76 -11.58
CA LYS A 122 11.16 10.73 -11.81
C LYS A 122 12.54 10.08 -11.72
N ALA A 123 12.77 9.23 -10.72
CA ALA A 123 14.02 8.48 -10.60
C ALA A 123 14.23 7.52 -11.78
N GLN A 124 13.18 6.84 -12.25
CA GLN A 124 13.25 5.97 -13.44
C GLN A 124 13.60 6.74 -14.72
N TRP A 125 12.99 7.91 -14.89
CA TRP A 125 13.27 8.82 -16.00
C TRP A 125 14.73 9.26 -15.99
N ASN A 126 15.20 9.79 -14.86
CA ASN A 126 16.57 10.28 -14.69
C ASN A 126 17.62 9.18 -14.92
N ALA A 127 17.34 7.96 -14.45
CA ALA A 127 18.22 6.81 -14.64
C ALA A 127 18.11 6.15 -16.03
N ARG A 128 17.29 6.70 -16.95
CA ARG A 128 17.04 6.20 -18.31
C ARG A 128 16.73 4.69 -18.33
N ILE A 129 15.86 4.24 -17.43
CA ILE A 129 15.53 2.82 -17.29
C ILE A 129 14.81 2.32 -18.54
N LYS A 130 15.42 1.35 -19.24
CA LYS A 130 14.81 0.66 -20.39
C LYS A 130 13.49 0.02 -19.97
N ARG A 131 12.48 0.05 -20.86
CA ARG A 131 11.11 -0.47 -20.63
C ARG A 131 11.07 -1.88 -19.99
N LYS A 132 11.90 -2.80 -20.47
CA LYS A 132 12.00 -4.18 -19.92
C LYS A 132 12.49 -4.27 -18.46
N ASN A 133 13.08 -3.20 -17.93
CA ASN A 133 13.59 -3.13 -16.56
C ASN A 133 12.71 -2.24 -15.66
N GLN A 134 11.71 -1.54 -16.20
CA GLN A 134 10.88 -0.59 -15.42
C GLN A 134 10.03 -1.27 -14.33
N TYR A 135 9.72 -2.54 -14.51
CA TYR A 135 8.91 -3.34 -13.59
C TYR A 135 9.76 -4.33 -12.77
N LYS A 136 11.09 -4.36 -13.00
CA LYS A 136 11.98 -5.15 -12.16
C LYS A 136 12.03 -4.50 -10.78
N ARG A 137 11.90 -5.33 -9.75
CA ARG A 137 11.92 -4.92 -8.34
C ARG A 137 13.23 -4.26 -7.93
N ARG A 138 14.32 -4.59 -8.63
CA ARG A 138 15.61 -3.90 -8.50
C ARG A 138 16.03 -3.39 -9.87
N ASN A 139 16.30 -2.11 -9.95
CA ASN A 139 16.90 -1.45 -11.10
C ASN A 139 17.77 -0.28 -10.60
N LYS A 140 18.35 0.51 -11.51
CA LYS A 140 19.23 1.62 -11.12
C LYS A 140 18.50 2.78 -10.42
N ALA A 141 17.19 2.90 -10.59
CA ALA A 141 16.39 3.97 -10.01
C ALA A 141 15.83 3.62 -8.63
N PHE A 142 15.54 2.34 -8.37
CA PHE A 142 15.01 1.91 -7.08
C PHE A 142 15.22 0.43 -6.79
N ILE A 143 15.05 0.10 -5.51
CA ILE A 143 14.72 -1.23 -4.99
C ILE A 143 13.28 -1.19 -4.47
N ARG A 144 12.48 -2.22 -4.71
CA ARG A 144 11.10 -2.38 -4.20
C ARG A 144 11.01 -3.62 -3.31
N GLN A 145 10.33 -3.49 -2.18
CA GLN A 145 9.96 -4.58 -1.28
C GLN A 145 8.56 -4.30 -0.71
N GLY A 146 7.60 -5.18 -0.99
CA GLY A 146 6.19 -4.94 -0.64
C GLY A 146 5.68 -3.62 -1.21
N GLU A 147 5.09 -2.79 -0.36
CA GLU A 147 4.59 -1.44 -0.66
C GLU A 147 5.68 -0.35 -0.73
N TRP A 148 6.93 -0.69 -0.41
CA TRP A 148 8.01 0.28 -0.26
C TRP A 148 8.95 0.32 -1.46
N PHE A 149 9.27 1.53 -1.89
CA PHE A 149 10.32 1.87 -2.84
C PHE A 149 11.49 2.55 -2.10
N PHE A 150 12.70 2.17 -2.47
CA PHE A 150 13.96 2.69 -1.97
C PHE A 150 14.72 3.31 -3.14
N ILE A 151 14.75 4.64 -3.20
CA ILE A 151 15.42 5.40 -4.26
C ILE A 151 16.82 5.80 -3.78
N PRO A 152 17.91 5.46 -4.48
CA PRO A 152 19.26 5.86 -4.05
C PRO A 152 19.42 7.37 -3.90
N GLU A 153 20.03 7.81 -2.80
CA GLU A 153 20.38 9.20 -2.49
C GLU A 153 21.89 9.27 -2.16
N PRO A 154 22.77 9.12 -3.16
CA PRO A 154 24.22 8.99 -2.93
C PRO A 154 24.85 10.24 -2.30
N GLU A 155 24.25 11.41 -2.51
CA GLU A 155 24.74 12.69 -1.98
C GLU A 155 24.26 12.98 -0.56
N LEU A 156 23.39 12.14 0.02
CA LEU A 156 22.87 12.35 1.36
C LEU A 156 23.97 12.12 2.41
N LYS A 157 24.35 13.20 3.08
CA LYS A 157 25.19 13.17 4.29
C LYS A 157 24.29 13.16 5.52
N ALA A 158 24.04 11.98 6.08
CA ALA A 158 23.37 11.84 7.36
C ALA A 158 24.36 12.13 8.49
N ASP A 159 23.96 12.96 9.45
CA ASP A 159 24.73 13.14 10.69
C ASP A 159 24.51 11.91 11.59
N ASP A 160 25.61 11.26 11.97
CA ASP A 160 25.62 10.03 12.74
C ASP A 160 24.83 10.13 14.05
N LYS A 161 24.72 11.33 14.63
CA LYS A 161 23.95 11.58 15.87
C LYS A 161 22.45 11.33 15.72
N TYR A 162 21.93 11.42 14.50
CA TYR A 162 20.51 11.28 14.20
C TYR A 162 20.20 9.97 13.44
N ILE A 163 21.18 9.07 13.33
CA ILE A 163 20.97 7.75 12.76
C ILE A 163 20.29 6.86 13.80
N LEU A 164 19.07 6.46 13.47
CA LEU A 164 18.28 5.51 14.24
C LEU A 164 18.57 4.09 13.77
N LYS A 165 18.53 3.12 14.69
CA LYS A 165 18.77 1.70 14.39
C LYS A 165 17.50 0.87 14.57
N HIS A 166 17.31 -0.12 13.69
CA HIS A 166 16.20 -1.08 13.76
C HIS A 166 14.79 -0.46 13.70
N GLU A 167 14.69 0.66 12.98
CA GLU A 167 13.49 1.47 12.89
C GLU A 167 12.37 0.79 12.08
N PRO A 168 11.14 0.73 12.60
CA PRO A 168 10.00 0.26 11.84
C PRO A 168 9.50 1.32 10.85
N ILE A 169 9.11 0.86 9.66
CA ILE A 169 8.25 1.59 8.72
C ILE A 169 7.01 0.72 8.46
N ARG A 170 5.82 1.34 8.52
CA ARG A 170 4.54 0.63 8.41
C ARG A 170 3.48 1.49 7.71
N ARG A 171 2.51 0.84 7.08
CA ARG A 171 1.29 1.49 6.58
C ARG A 171 0.11 1.03 7.42
N GLY A 172 -0.51 1.97 8.13
CA GLY A 172 -1.66 1.66 8.99
C GLY A 172 -1.36 0.52 9.97
N GLY A 173 -2.19 -0.53 9.94
CA GLY A 173 -2.08 -1.69 10.81
C GLY A 173 -1.14 -2.80 10.33
N SER A 174 -0.48 -2.68 9.17
CA SER A 174 0.34 -3.76 8.61
C SER A 174 1.59 -4.05 9.46
N LYS A 175 2.06 -5.30 9.41
CA LYS A 175 3.34 -5.67 10.03
C LYS A 175 4.49 -4.83 9.46
N PRO A 176 5.36 -4.28 10.33
CA PRO A 176 6.33 -3.30 9.90
C PRO A 176 7.48 -3.95 9.14
N HIS A 177 7.97 -3.24 8.12
CA HIS A 177 9.33 -3.46 7.65
C HIS A 177 10.29 -2.84 8.65
N ARG A 178 11.44 -3.47 8.89
CA ARG A 178 12.49 -2.94 9.77
C ARG A 178 13.69 -2.53 8.96
N LEU A 179 14.05 -1.26 9.05
CA LEU A 179 15.28 -0.68 8.52
C LEU A 179 16.41 -0.93 9.52
N GLU A 180 17.56 -1.40 9.05
CA GLU A 180 18.75 -1.51 9.89
C GLU A 180 19.22 -0.14 10.39
N TYR A 181 19.32 0.83 9.47
CA TYR A 181 19.57 2.23 9.77
C TYR A 181 18.51 3.10 9.12
N ALA A 182 18.02 4.08 9.87
CA ALA A 182 17.12 5.10 9.34
C ALA A 182 17.61 6.50 9.72
N TYR A 183 17.32 7.45 8.83
CA TYR A 183 17.56 8.87 9.05
C TYR A 183 16.31 9.63 8.62
N ARG A 184 15.88 10.61 9.41
CA ARG A 184 14.67 11.38 9.16
C ARG A 184 15.02 12.86 9.08
N THR A 185 14.52 13.55 8.05
CA THR A 185 14.73 15.00 7.92
C THR A 185 13.47 15.72 7.46
N GLY A 186 13.37 16.99 7.85
CA GLY A 186 12.19 17.82 7.58
C GLY A 186 10.94 17.30 8.26
N GLY A 187 9.79 17.60 7.65
CA GLY A 187 8.48 17.42 8.27
C GLY A 187 8.06 18.62 9.10
N THR A 188 6.85 18.56 9.63
CA THR A 188 6.27 19.62 10.46
C THR A 188 6.05 19.07 11.86
N THR A 189 6.55 19.77 12.88
CA THR A 189 6.24 19.45 14.27
C THR A 189 4.73 19.61 14.49
N VAL A 190 4.10 18.55 15.00
CA VAL A 190 2.68 18.50 15.31
C VAL A 190 2.46 18.01 16.74
N TYR A 191 1.38 18.47 17.35
CA TYR A 191 0.93 18.07 18.68
C TYR A 191 -0.27 17.14 18.51
N VAL A 192 -0.12 15.86 18.85
CA VAL A 192 -1.14 14.83 18.68
C VAL A 192 -1.80 14.49 20.02
N CYS A 193 -3.08 14.11 19.97
CA CYS A 193 -3.78 13.46 21.08
C CYS A 193 -4.90 12.57 20.50
N ARG A 194 -5.65 11.86 21.35
CA ARG A 194 -6.74 10.98 20.89
C ARG A 194 -7.77 11.70 20.01
N ARG A 195 -8.03 12.98 20.29
CA ARG A 195 -8.96 13.83 19.52
C ARG A 195 -8.37 14.32 18.19
N PHE A 196 -7.06 14.55 18.14
CA PHE A 196 -6.33 15.02 16.95
C PHE A 196 -5.28 13.99 16.53
N PRO A 197 -5.70 12.85 15.94
CA PRO A 197 -4.78 11.76 15.58
C PRO A 197 -3.76 12.15 14.51
N ASN A 198 -4.06 13.14 13.67
CA ASN A 198 -3.15 13.68 12.65
C ASN A 198 -2.31 14.87 13.15
N GLY A 199 -2.56 15.29 14.39
CA GLY A 199 -1.87 16.38 15.08
C GLY A 199 -2.21 17.78 14.58
N LEU A 200 -2.08 18.74 15.49
CA LEU A 200 -2.18 20.17 15.22
C LEU A 200 -0.78 20.73 14.99
N VAL A 201 -0.59 21.61 14.00
CA VAL A 201 0.67 22.35 13.91
C VAL A 201 0.77 23.34 15.08
N GLU A 202 1.97 23.83 15.39
CA GLU A 202 2.20 24.63 16.61
C GLU A 202 1.25 25.83 16.79
N SER A 203 0.94 26.55 15.71
CA SER A 203 -0.01 27.68 15.74
C SER A 203 -1.43 27.23 16.11
N GLU A 204 -1.90 26.13 15.52
CA GLU A 204 -3.21 25.54 15.80
C GLU A 204 -3.30 24.98 17.21
N TYR A 205 -2.22 24.31 17.68
CA TYR A 205 -2.13 23.80 19.04
C TYR A 205 -2.20 24.94 20.07
N LYS A 206 -1.43 26.01 19.89
CA LYS A 206 -1.45 27.18 20.78
C LYS A 206 -2.82 27.85 20.82
N LYS A 207 -3.46 28.01 19.66
CA LYS A 207 -4.84 28.51 19.57
C LYS A 207 -5.80 27.60 20.33
N TYR A 208 -5.70 26.28 20.12
CA TYR A 208 -6.58 25.30 20.78
C TYR A 208 -6.48 25.33 22.30
N ILE A 209 -5.28 25.28 22.87
CA ILE A 209 -5.11 25.28 24.33
C ILE A 209 -5.51 26.62 24.96
N THR A 210 -5.54 27.71 24.17
CA THR A 210 -6.02 29.03 24.60
C THR A 210 -7.54 29.11 24.57
N GLU A 211 -8.18 28.57 23.54
CA GLU A 211 -9.65 28.56 23.39
C GLU A 211 -10.32 27.54 24.32
N TYR A 212 -9.65 26.42 24.61
CA TYR A 212 -10.19 25.31 25.41
C TYR A 212 -9.25 24.93 26.57
N PRO A 213 -8.96 25.84 27.52
CA PRO A 213 -7.96 25.61 28.58
C PRO A 213 -8.38 24.51 29.58
N SER A 214 -9.67 24.19 29.67
CA SER A 214 -10.19 23.10 30.50
C SER A 214 -10.09 21.72 29.85
N ASP A 215 -9.85 21.63 28.54
CA ASP A 215 -9.74 20.37 27.81
C ASP A 215 -8.33 19.77 27.94
N LYS A 216 -8.11 19.02 29.02
CA LYS A 216 -6.83 18.38 29.34
C LYS A 216 -6.65 17.09 28.53
N GLN A 217 -6.05 17.21 27.34
CA GLN A 217 -5.65 16.08 26.52
C GLN A 217 -4.20 15.64 26.82
N ASN A 218 -3.90 14.37 26.60
CA ASN A 218 -2.53 13.83 26.67
C ASN A 218 -1.78 14.13 25.37
N TRP A 219 -1.25 15.35 25.25
CA TRP A 219 -0.53 15.79 24.06
C TRP A 219 0.85 15.12 23.94
N GLN A 220 1.19 14.70 22.72
CA GLN A 220 2.52 14.23 22.37
C GLN A 220 3.05 15.02 21.18
N THR A 221 4.33 15.39 21.22
CA THR A 221 5.01 16.05 20.11
C THR A 221 5.49 14.99 19.11
N MET A 222 5.09 15.13 17.86
CA MET A 222 5.48 14.26 16.76
C MET A 222 5.91 15.09 15.54
N VAL A 223 6.50 14.43 14.54
CA VAL A 223 6.82 15.06 13.25
C VAL A 223 5.94 14.44 12.17
N ARG A 224 5.12 15.26 11.51
CA ARG A 224 4.29 14.87 10.36
C ARG A 224 5.09 15.00 9.06
N GLU A 225 4.89 14.04 8.15
CA GLU A 225 5.50 14.01 6.81
C GLU A 225 7.05 14.18 6.76
N PRO A 226 7.83 13.57 7.68
CA PRO A 226 9.28 13.60 7.55
C PRO A 226 9.71 12.84 6.29
N ARG A 227 10.78 13.30 5.63
CA ARG A 227 11.49 12.47 4.65
C ARG A 227 12.22 11.38 5.43
N VAL A 228 12.00 10.14 5.02
CA VAL A 228 12.63 8.96 5.62
C VAL A 228 13.67 8.41 4.67
N TYR A 229 14.85 8.10 5.19
CA TYR A 229 15.93 7.45 4.47
C TYR A 229 16.31 6.17 5.19
N GLY A 230 16.65 5.13 4.44
CA GLY A 230 17.10 3.84 4.93
C GLY A 230 18.48 3.48 4.38
N LYS A 231 19.26 2.74 5.16
CA LYS A 231 20.57 2.17 4.77
C LYS A 231 20.73 0.78 5.40
N GLY A 232 21.50 -0.08 4.75
CA GLY A 232 21.73 -1.45 5.24
C GLY A 232 20.58 -2.40 4.91
N ARG A 233 20.29 -3.34 5.81
CA ARG A 233 19.27 -4.37 5.62
C ARG A 233 17.86 -3.80 5.80
N VAL A 234 16.94 -4.22 4.94
CA VAL A 234 15.49 -4.05 5.14
C VAL A 234 14.84 -5.41 5.27
N THR A 235 14.28 -5.67 6.44
CA THR A 235 13.70 -6.96 6.79
C THR A 235 12.19 -6.87 6.93
N HIS A 236 11.50 -7.89 6.43
CA HIS A 236 10.07 -8.09 6.63
C HIS A 236 9.84 -9.59 6.72
N LYS A 237 8.90 -10.04 7.55
CA LYS A 237 8.59 -11.47 7.71
C LYS A 237 8.07 -12.10 6.40
N ASP A 238 7.38 -11.33 5.57
CA ASP A 238 6.79 -11.80 4.32
C ASP A 238 7.65 -11.45 3.09
N HIS A 239 8.83 -10.84 3.24
CA HIS A 239 9.64 -10.49 2.07
C HIS A 239 11.10 -10.89 2.28
N LYS A 240 11.77 -11.26 1.19
CA LYS A 240 13.20 -11.52 1.23
C LYS A 240 13.91 -10.23 1.62
N THR A 241 14.82 -10.33 2.60
CA THR A 241 15.65 -9.18 2.99
C THR A 241 16.34 -8.56 1.79
N VAL A 242 16.23 -7.24 1.68
CA VAL A 242 16.99 -6.45 0.69
C VAL A 242 18.12 -5.69 1.39
N ILE A 243 19.18 -5.39 0.64
CA ILE A 243 20.34 -4.63 1.13
C ILE A 243 20.42 -3.32 0.34
N LEU A 244 20.44 -2.21 1.08
CA LEU A 244 20.57 -0.85 0.58
C LEU A 244 22.03 -0.41 0.71
N HIS A 245 22.72 -0.34 -0.43
CA HIS A 245 24.10 0.15 -0.50
C HIS A 245 24.11 1.69 -0.49
N GLY A 246 24.37 2.28 0.68
CA GLY A 246 24.24 3.72 0.89
C GLY A 246 22.81 4.14 1.26
N TRP A 247 22.60 5.45 1.41
CA TRP A 247 21.30 5.99 1.78
C TRP A 247 20.31 5.92 0.63
N HIS A 248 19.08 5.50 0.94
CA HIS A 248 17.98 5.48 0.00
C HIS A 248 16.78 6.19 0.61
N ARG A 249 16.13 7.06 -0.15
CA ARG A 249 14.85 7.63 0.23
C ARG A 249 13.77 6.56 0.21
N VAL A 250 13.02 6.47 1.31
CA VAL A 250 11.95 5.50 1.52
C VAL A 250 10.63 6.13 1.12
N ILE A 251 9.97 5.56 0.12
CA ILE A 251 8.71 6.06 -0.43
C ILE A 251 7.70 4.90 -0.45
N MET A 252 6.50 5.13 0.05
CA MET A 252 5.37 4.19 -0.05
C MET A 252 4.72 4.30 -1.43
N ASN A 253 4.14 3.22 -1.95
CA ASN A 253 3.40 3.24 -3.21
C ASN A 253 2.14 4.12 -3.19
N ASP A 254 1.68 4.54 -4.38
CA ASP A 254 0.47 5.35 -4.56
C ASP A 254 -0.79 4.46 -4.61
N GLU A 255 -0.99 3.62 -3.60
CA GLU A 255 -2.23 2.86 -3.50
C GLU A 255 -3.42 3.77 -3.20
N VAL A 256 -4.51 3.59 -3.95
CA VAL A 256 -5.77 4.23 -3.61
C VAL A 256 -6.29 3.56 -2.36
N SER A 257 -6.38 4.31 -1.25
CA SER A 257 -6.96 3.83 0.01
C SER A 257 -8.44 3.55 -0.18
N SER A 258 -8.77 2.35 -0.67
CA SER A 258 -10.15 1.87 -0.63
C SER A 258 -10.31 1.08 0.66
N ASN A 259 -11.28 1.45 1.50
CA ASN A 259 -11.74 0.63 2.64
C ASN A 259 -12.22 -0.78 2.21
N LYS A 260 -12.26 -1.03 0.89
CA LYS A 260 -12.69 -2.26 0.23
C LYS A 260 -11.56 -3.29 0.04
N VAL A 261 -10.30 -2.91 0.32
CA VAL A 261 -9.16 -3.83 0.48
C VAL A 261 -8.88 -3.98 1.97
N ALA A 262 -9.09 -5.18 2.49
CA ALA A 262 -8.67 -5.53 3.85
C ALA A 262 -7.35 -6.30 3.78
N PHE A 263 -6.44 -6.02 4.70
CA PHE A 263 -5.25 -6.85 4.92
C PHE A 263 -5.45 -7.57 6.25
N LEU A 264 -5.24 -8.89 6.26
CA LEU A 264 -5.31 -9.70 7.47
C LEU A 264 -3.90 -9.91 8.00
N ASP A 265 -3.74 -9.72 9.31
CA ASP A 265 -2.52 -10.06 10.05
C ASP A 265 -2.68 -11.34 10.87
#